data_AF-A0AAV3YRU6-F1
#
_entry.id   AF-A0AAV3YRU6-F1
#
_cell.length_a   1.000
_cell.length_b   1.000
_cell.length_c   1.000
_cell.angle_alpha   90.00
_cell.angle_beta   90.00
_cell.angle_gamma   90.00
#
_symmetry.space_group_name_H-M   'P 1'
#
loop_
_entity.id
_entity.type
_entity.pdbx_description
1 polymer ?
#
loop_
_entity_poly.entity_id
_entity_poly.type
_entity_poly.pdbx_seq_one_letter_code
_entity_poly.pdbx_strand_id
1 'polypeptide(L)'
;MEKYENDLAVLNVSLEELYAALHKDRQRSKYLQDVIKRHEPIVMEERRLQSLEDKKELLRQRQRRASVRIQAWWRGTMVRKELGRFRPVKEKPHKAKNSKKK
;
A
#
# COMPACT_ATOMS: atom_id res chain seq x y z
N MET A 1 19.44 -22.25 -67.96
CA MET A 1 19.08 -23.30 -66.99
C MET A 1 19.84 -23.12 -65.69
N GLU A 2 21.17 -23.04 -65.75
CA GLU A 2 22.08 -22.86 -64.60
C GLU A 2 21.77 -21.65 -63.67
N LYS A 3 21.35 -20.50 -64.22
CA LYS A 3 20.94 -19.33 -63.41
C LYS A 3 19.79 -19.65 -62.46
N TYR A 4 18.76 -20.34 -62.95
CA TYR A 4 17.59 -20.66 -62.15
C TYR A 4 17.91 -21.71 -61.08
N GLU A 5 18.85 -22.62 -61.36
CA GLU A 5 19.33 -23.60 -60.38
C GLU A 5 20.08 -22.92 -59.23
N ASN A 6 20.92 -21.93 -59.55
CA ASN A 6 21.62 -21.12 -58.54
C ASN A 6 20.65 -20.28 -57.71
N ASP A 7 19.68 -19.61 -58.35
CA ASP A 7 18.66 -18.80 -57.65
C ASP A 7 17.80 -19.68 -56.73
N LEU A 8 17.47 -20.91 -57.15
CA LEU A 8 16.70 -21.88 -56.37
C LEU A 8 17.52 -22.41 -55.18
N ALA A 9 18.83 -22.62 -55.35
CA ALA A 9 19.72 -22.98 -54.25
C ALA A 9 19.83 -21.87 -53.19
N VAL A 10 20.00 -20.61 -53.62
CA VAL A 10 20.02 -19.45 -52.70
C VAL A 10 18.69 -19.30 -51.95
N LEU A 11 17.57 -19.48 -52.65
CA LEU A 11 16.25 -19.39 -52.04
C LEU A 11 16.02 -20.50 -50.99
N ASN A 12 16.47 -21.73 -51.26
CA ASN A 12 16.38 -22.82 -50.31
C ASN A 12 17.20 -22.55 -49.04
N VAL A 13 18.42 -22.03 -49.16
CA VAL A 13 19.24 -21.64 -48.00
C VAL A 13 18.53 -20.56 -47.17
N SER A 14 17.99 -19.53 -47.83
CA SER A 14 17.23 -18.48 -47.13
C SER A 14 15.97 -19.02 -46.44
N LEU A 15 15.26 -19.96 -47.07
CA LEU A 15 14.12 -20.63 -46.47
C LEU A 15 14.52 -21.43 -45.22
N GLU A 16 15.62 -22.20 -45.29
CA GLU A 16 16.12 -22.97 -44.16
C GLU A 16 16.53 -22.07 -42.98
N GLU A 17 17.21 -20.95 -43.27
CA GLU A 17 17.54 -19.94 -42.27
C GLU A 17 16.29 -19.35 -41.60
N LEU A 18 15.26 -19.00 -42.40
CA LEU A 18 14.00 -18.49 -41.88
C LEU A 18 13.26 -19.54 -41.04
N TYR A 19 13.25 -20.81 -41.44
CA TYR A 19 12.68 -21.89 -40.65
C TYR A 19 13.40 -22.08 -39.32
N ALA A 20 14.73 -22.03 -39.32
CA ALA A 20 15.54 -22.13 -38.10
C ALA A 20 15.27 -20.96 -37.15
N ALA A 21 15.18 -19.73 -37.68
CA ALA A 21 14.84 -18.53 -36.91
C ALA A 21 13.42 -18.64 -36.30
N LEU A 22 12.43 -19.01 -37.10
CA LEU A 22 11.06 -19.21 -36.64
C LEU A 22 10.97 -20.27 -35.54
N HIS A 23 11.69 -21.38 -35.70
CA HIS A 23 11.72 -22.45 -34.70
C HIS A 23 12.32 -21.96 -33.38
N LYS A 24 13.43 -21.20 -33.44
CA LYS A 24 14.06 -20.58 -32.26
C LYS A 24 13.11 -19.60 -31.55
N ASP A 25 12.42 -18.75 -32.31
CA ASP A 25 11.47 -17.80 -31.75
C ASP A 25 10.26 -18.50 -31.13
N ARG A 26 9.78 -19.57 -31.75
CA ARG A 26 8.70 -20.40 -31.19
C ARG A 26 9.11 -21.06 -29.88
N GLN A 27 10.33 -21.60 -29.80
CA GLN A 27 10.87 -22.16 -28.56
C GLN A 27 11.00 -21.09 -27.48
N ARG A 28 11.51 -19.91 -27.82
CA ARG A 28 11.63 -18.77 -26.90
C ARG A 28 10.26 -18.34 -26.38
N SER A 29 9.27 -18.22 -27.27
CA SER A 29 7.90 -17.86 -26.90
C SER A 29 7.30 -18.87 -25.93
N LYS A 30 7.46 -20.18 -26.20
CA LYS A 30 7.02 -21.25 -25.29
C LYS A 30 7.70 -21.16 -23.92
N TYR A 31 9.02 -20.98 -23.90
CA TYR A 31 9.77 -20.80 -22.65
C TYR A 31 9.25 -19.61 -21.83
N LEU A 32 9.04 -18.46 -22.47
CA LEU A 32 8.51 -17.27 -21.79
C LEU A 32 7.10 -17.50 -21.25
N GLN A 33 6.24 -18.19 -21.99
CA GLN A 33 4.91 -18.57 -21.50
C GLN A 33 5.00 -19.46 -20.25
N ASP A 34 5.91 -20.43 -20.23
CA ASP A 34 6.12 -21.32 -19.08
C ASP A 34 6.72 -20.58 -17.88
N VAL A 35 7.61 -19.62 -18.11
CA VAL A 35 8.12 -18.70 -17.07
C VAL A 35 6.98 -17.87 -16.49
N ILE A 36 6.17 -17.22 -17.33
CA ILE A 36 5.05 -16.39 -16.89
C ILE A 36 4.07 -17.22 -16.05
N LYS A 37 3.65 -18.39 -16.54
CA LYS A 37 2.73 -19.28 -15.82
C LYS A 37 3.26 -19.70 -14.43
N ARG A 38 4.57 -19.92 -14.31
CA ARG A 38 5.20 -20.26 -13.02
C ARG A 38 5.20 -19.10 -12.04
N HIS A 39 5.40 -17.87 -12.52
CA HIS A 39 5.49 -16.69 -11.65
C HIS A 39 4.14 -16.01 -11.37
N GLU A 40 3.13 -16.24 -12.22
CA GLU A 40 1.79 -15.71 -12.05
C GLU A 40 1.19 -15.95 -10.66
N PRO A 41 1.19 -17.16 -10.06
CA PRO A 41 0.63 -17.35 -8.72
C PRO A 41 1.36 -16.54 -7.64
N ILE A 42 2.66 -16.30 -7.79
CA ILE A 42 3.44 -15.51 -6.83
C ILE A 42 3.00 -14.04 -6.88
N VAL A 43 2.90 -13.48 -8.08
CA VAL A 43 2.45 -12.09 -8.29
C VAL A 43 1.00 -11.89 -7.82
N MET A 44 0.14 -12.87 -8.07
CA MET A 44 -1.25 -12.84 -7.63
C MET A 44 -1.37 -12.90 -6.11
N GLU A 45 -0.58 -13.76 -5.46
CA GLU A 45 -0.58 -13.87 -4.00
C GLU A 45 -0.02 -12.60 -3.33
N GLU A 46 1.07 -12.05 -3.85
CA GLU A 46 1.63 -10.79 -3.36
C GLU A 46 0.60 -9.65 -3.45
N ARG A 47 -0.08 -9.53 -4.60
CA ARG A 47 -1.15 -8.54 -4.78
C ARG A 47 -2.29 -8.75 -3.77
N ARG A 48 -2.65 -10.00 -3.49
CA ARG A 48 -3.68 -10.34 -2.50
C ARG A 48 -3.25 -9.92 -1.09
N LEU A 49 -2.00 -10.20 -0.70
CA LEU A 49 -1.45 -9.83 0.60
C LEU A 49 -1.39 -8.32 0.77
N GLN A 50 -0.91 -7.59 -0.23
CA GLN A 50 -0.89 -6.13 -0.22
C GLN A 50 -2.29 -5.56 -0.01
N SER A 51 -3.30 -6.07 -0.74
CA SER A 51 -4.68 -5.62 -0.57
C SER A 51 -5.23 -5.85 0.85
N LEU A 52 -4.83 -6.94 1.50
CA LEU A 52 -5.24 -7.21 2.88
C LEU A 52 -4.55 -6.27 3.87
N GLU A 53 -3.28 -5.96 3.65
CA GLU A 53 -2.53 -5.02 4.48
C GLU A 53 -3.10 -3.60 4.38
N ASP A 54 -3.38 -3.14 3.16
CA ASP A 54 -4.00 -1.83 2.92
C ASP A 54 -5.35 -1.71 3.63
N LYS A 55 -6.18 -2.77 3.58
CA LYS A 55 -7.47 -2.81 4.30
C LYS A 55 -7.28 -2.75 5.81
N LYS A 56 -6.29 -3.46 6.36
CA LYS A 56 -5.98 -3.43 7.79
C LYS A 56 -5.50 -2.04 8.21
N GLU A 57 -4.64 -1.41 7.42
CA GLU A 57 -4.14 -0.07 7.69
C GLU A 57 -5.26 0.97 7.64
N LEU A 58 -6.12 0.91 6.62
CA LEU A 58 -7.29 1.78 6.53
C LEU A 58 -8.20 1.66 7.77
N LEU A 59 -8.43 0.43 8.26
CA LEU A 59 -9.21 0.19 9.47
C LEU A 59 -8.52 0.78 10.71
N ARG A 60 -7.21 0.55 10.87
CA ARG A 60 -6.42 1.12 11.98
C ARG A 60 -6.47 2.64 11.99
N GLN A 61 -6.33 3.27 10.82
CA GLN A 61 -6.43 4.73 10.71
C GLN A 61 -7.82 5.24 11.08
N ARG A 62 -8.88 4.57 10.62
CA ARG A 62 -10.26 4.92 10.99
C ARG A 62 -10.49 4.79 12.49
N GLN A 63 -10.02 3.70 13.10
CA GLN A 63 -10.09 3.48 14.55
C GLN A 63 -9.30 4.53 15.32
N ARG A 64 -8.09 4.88 14.87
CA ARG A 64 -7.26 5.92 15.50
C ARG A 64 -7.92 7.29 15.42
N ARG A 65 -8.51 7.66 14.27
CA ARG A 65 -9.25 8.93 14.13
C ARG A 65 -10.48 8.95 15.05
N ALA A 66 -11.21 7.85 15.13
CA ALA A 66 -12.36 7.73 16.03
C ALA A 66 -11.94 7.82 17.50
N SER A 67 -10.88 7.13 17.91
CA SER A 67 -10.37 7.15 19.28
C SER A 67 -9.92 8.55 19.68
N VAL A 68 -9.20 9.28 18.82
CA VAL A 68 -8.80 10.68 19.06
C VAL A 68 -10.03 11.57 19.25
N ARG A 69 -11.09 11.41 18.44
CA ARG A 69 -12.33 12.19 18.58
C ARG A 69 -13.00 11.93 19.92
N ILE A 70 -13.13 10.66 20.32
CA ILE A 70 -13.71 10.27 21.62
C ILE A 70 -12.87 10.85 22.76
N GLN A 71 -11.55 10.70 22.67
CA GLN A 71 -10.59 11.21 23.64
C GLN A 71 -10.64 12.73 23.80
N ALA A 72 -10.74 13.47 22.70
CA ALA A 72 -10.86 14.93 22.70
C ALA A 72 -12.21 15.38 23.26
N TRP A 73 -13.30 14.72 22.86
CA TRP A 73 -14.64 14.97 23.39
C TRP A 73 -14.67 14.79 24.92
N TRP A 74 -14.14 13.66 25.42
CA TRP A 74 -14.10 13.38 26.84
C TRP A 74 -13.26 14.41 27.61
N ARG A 75 -12.06 14.75 27.11
CA ARG A 75 -11.22 15.80 27.71
C ARG A 75 -11.95 17.14 27.79
N GLY A 76 -12.64 17.54 26.71
CA GLY A 76 -13.46 18.75 26.71
C GLY A 76 -14.62 18.68 27.71
N THR A 77 -15.25 17.52 27.86
CA THR A 77 -16.31 17.30 28.86
C THR A 77 -15.77 17.38 30.28
N MET A 78 -14.59 16.82 30.57
CA MET A 78 -13.96 16.93 31.88
C MET A 78 -13.70 18.39 32.27
N VAL A 79 -13.25 19.23 31.32
CA VAL A 79 -13.04 20.67 31.57
C VAL A 79 -14.37 21.37 31.82
N ARG A 80 -15.37 21.21 30.92
CA ARG A 80 -16.66 21.90 31.02
C ARG A 80 -17.49 21.52 32.25
N LYS A 81 -17.32 20.28 32.73
CA LYS A 81 -17.99 19.76 33.92
C LYS A 81 -17.10 19.81 35.17
N GLU A 82 -15.91 20.43 35.06
CA GLU A 82 -14.96 20.60 36.17
C GLU A 82 -14.64 19.29 36.90
N LEU A 83 -14.54 18.19 36.15
CA LEU A 83 -14.28 16.86 36.69
C LEU A 83 -12.79 16.66 36.98
N GLY A 84 -12.50 15.91 38.04
CA GLY A 84 -11.14 15.51 38.40
C GLY A 84 -10.22 16.71 38.68
N ARG A 85 -9.09 16.79 37.97
CA ARG A 85 -8.07 17.84 38.14
C ARG A 85 -8.52 19.23 37.68
N PHE A 86 -9.60 19.33 36.91
CA PHE A 86 -10.14 20.62 36.44
C PHE A 86 -11.11 21.26 37.42
N ARG A 87 -11.35 20.62 38.58
CA ARG A 87 -12.21 21.20 39.61
C ARG A 87 -11.53 22.43 40.23
N PRO A 88 -12.15 23.62 40.20
CA PRO A 88 -11.56 24.80 40.82
C PRO A 88 -11.42 24.57 42.32
N VAL A 89 -10.20 24.80 42.83
CA VAL A 89 -9.97 24.82 44.27
C VAL A 89 -10.66 26.07 44.81
N LYS A 90 -11.66 25.89 45.68
CA LYS A 90 -12.32 27.03 46.33
C LYS A 90 -11.27 27.79 47.13
N GLU A 91 -10.96 29.02 46.72
CA GLU A 91 -10.16 29.92 47.54
C GLU A 91 -10.90 30.16 48.86
N LYS A 92 -10.20 29.93 49.99
CA LYS A 92 -10.75 30.26 51.31
C LYS A 92 -10.95 31.78 51.36
N PRO A 93 -12.10 32.28 51.85
CA PRO A 93 -12.32 33.72 51.92
C PRO A 93 -11.19 34.36 52.75
N HIS A 94 -10.49 35.31 52.14
CA HIS A 94 -9.54 36.16 52.84
C HIS A 94 -10.29 36.85 53.99
N LYS A 95 -10.02 36.44 55.24
CA LYS A 95 -10.46 37.20 56.42
C LYS A 95 -9.90 38.61 56.28
N ALA A 96 -10.77 39.59 56.06
CA ALA A 96 -10.42 41.00 56.10
C ALA A 96 -9.66 41.27 57.40
N LYS A 97 -8.38 41.65 57.28
CA LYS A 97 -7.62 42.16 58.42
C LYS A 97 -8.27 43.48 58.82
N ASN A 98 -9.09 43.45 59.88
CA ASN A 98 -9.49 44.64 60.61
C ASN A 98 -8.23 45.34 61.14
N SER A 99 -7.70 46.31 60.40
CA SER A 99 -6.76 47.30 60.94
C SER A 99 -7.54 48.33 61.75
N LYS A 100 -7.85 47.97 62.99
CA LYS A 100 -8.20 48.92 64.05
C LYS A 100 -6.98 49.04 64.98
N LYS A 101 -6.67 50.27 65.38
CA LYS A 101 -5.58 50.78 66.28
C LYS A 101 -4.47 51.47 65.48
N LYS A 102 -4.05 52.69 65.79
CA LYS A 102 -4.32 53.58 66.92
C LYS A 102 -3.98 55.00 66.49
#